data_AF-A0A942XV58-F1
#
_entry.id   AF-A0A942XV58-F1
#
_cell.length_a   1.000
_cell.length_b   1.000
_cell.length_c   1.000
_cell.angle_alpha   90.00
_cell.angle_beta   90.00
_cell.angle_gamma   90.00
#
_symmetry.space_group_name_H-M   'P 1'
#
loop_
_entity.id
_entity.type
_entity.pdbx_description
1 polymer ?
#
loop_
_entity_poly.entity_id
_entity_poly.type
_entity_poly.pdbx_seq_one_letter_code
_entity_poly.pdbx_strand_id
1 'polypeptide(L)'
;MIRIFRHTLCLALLLTLAACEKDREPRIEVSTGEVHLPGDASSGAAFTVSAEEPWTLSYTGEGFTVTPAGGARGETTVTVTATEINSAKARRKLGTITVHYPANMGDYPVEVYQRPAVATQTLLLYMPGRSLIAYYEHNIEGISAAVTNRIPGDGRILVCYQPEKHSSAVLQEIRYDPATDQCQRTTLKTYDGFNAGNPEKVRQLFADAAETAPAQRYGLIIGCHGKAWIPAASGSIPYSLQRPAEDDVWATAPGAKQTRSFGDKGYELDITELNAAFEAQRFRFDYLIFDDCFMANIETLYDLRSTVGYVVASPCEIMGDGFPYDRIIPHLFEETAVSERLAKTCREFWNLYENEYQNTIWKEQSGCISLAVLSELDGLAGVMRRINEKEKQPFELSELQYYKGGSTPLFYDLGHYVGLSCGDPALVDEFTAQLDRAFPADSRLHTARFYSAYGQGNHEVHHYSGVSVSEPSPRYAAENRLTNWYRDTH
;
A
#
# COMPACT_ATOMS: atom_id res chain seq x y z
N MET A 1 -25.69 49.60 72.53
CA MET A 1 -24.33 49.16 72.18
C MET A 1 -24.22 48.95 70.68
N ILE A 2 -23.73 50.01 70.03
CA ILE A 2 -23.05 50.18 68.73
C ILE A 2 -22.96 48.95 67.80
N ARG A 3 -23.54 49.06 66.58
CA ARG A 3 -23.16 48.36 65.33
C ARG A 3 -23.91 49.03 64.14
N ILE A 4 -23.34 50.11 63.60
CA ILE A 4 -22.59 50.26 62.34
C ILE A 4 -23.44 49.98 61.07
N PHE A 5 -23.74 51.09 60.40
CA PHE A 5 -24.55 51.25 59.20
C PHE A 5 -23.67 51.42 57.96
N ARG A 6 -24.27 51.10 56.81
CA ARG A 6 -23.89 51.42 55.43
C ARG A 6 -23.53 52.90 55.23
N HIS A 7 -22.54 53.21 54.37
CA HIS A 7 -22.67 54.07 53.18
C HIS A 7 -21.31 54.45 52.53
N THR A 8 -21.24 54.20 51.22
CA THR A 8 -20.81 55.13 50.15
C THR A 8 -19.63 56.08 50.40
N LEU A 9 -18.54 55.97 49.62
CA LEU A 9 -18.15 56.96 48.58
C LEU A 9 -16.87 56.53 47.84
N CYS A 10 -16.82 56.95 46.58
CA CYS A 10 -15.86 56.59 45.54
C CYS A 10 -14.58 57.45 45.52
N LEU A 11 -13.58 56.89 44.81
CA LEU A 11 -12.59 57.53 43.94
C LEU A 11 -11.49 58.40 44.58
N ALA A 12 -10.23 57.95 44.44
CA ALA A 12 -9.32 58.40 43.37
C ALA A 12 -7.85 58.20 43.79
N LEU A 13 -7.13 57.31 43.09
CA LEU A 13 -5.76 57.51 42.60
C LEU A 13 -5.34 56.23 41.85
N LEU A 14 -5.73 56.10 40.59
CA LEU A 14 -5.15 55.11 39.68
C LEU A 14 -3.97 55.78 38.99
N LEU A 15 -2.78 55.39 39.44
CA LEU A 15 -1.50 55.77 38.87
C LEU A 15 -1.42 55.38 37.40
N THR A 16 -1.04 56.36 36.60
CA THR A 16 -0.58 56.26 35.23
C THR A 16 0.60 55.31 35.11
N LEU A 17 0.39 54.14 34.51
CA LEU A 17 1.43 53.37 33.84
C LEU A 17 1.10 53.34 32.34
N ALA A 18 1.30 54.48 31.68
CA ALA A 18 1.57 54.48 30.25
C ALA A 18 2.99 53.93 30.09
N ALA A 19 3.12 52.60 30.11
CA ALA A 19 4.33 51.94 29.66
C ALA A 19 4.43 52.18 28.14
N CYS A 20 5.52 52.82 27.72
CA CYS A 20 5.91 52.90 26.32
C CYS A 20 6.02 51.47 25.77
N GLU A 21 5.05 51.07 24.94
CA GLU A 21 5.18 49.97 23.99
C GLU A 21 6.19 50.47 22.95
N LYS A 22 7.46 50.14 23.18
CA LYS A 22 8.56 50.40 22.23
C LYS A 22 8.17 49.79 20.88
N ASP A 23 8.22 50.58 19.82
CA ASP A 23 7.89 50.24 18.43
C ASP A 23 8.23 48.77 18.11
N ARG A 24 7.23 47.89 18.20
CA ARG A 24 7.33 46.53 17.68
C ARG A 24 7.01 46.63 16.20
N GLU A 25 7.95 46.25 15.35
CA GLU A 25 7.72 46.21 13.91
C GLU A 25 6.44 45.41 13.63
N PRO A 26 5.49 45.98 12.85
CA PRO A 26 4.26 45.29 12.51
C PRO A 26 4.56 43.93 11.88
N ARG A 27 3.83 42.90 12.27
CA ARG A 27 4.10 41.53 11.79
C ARG A 27 3.19 41.14 10.63
N ILE A 28 3.79 40.44 9.67
CA ILE A 28 3.09 39.68 8.63
C ILE A 28 3.63 38.24 8.60
N GLU A 29 2.73 37.30 8.40
CA GLU A 29 3.01 35.88 8.24
C GLU A 29 2.24 35.37 7.02
N VAL A 30 2.95 34.73 6.09
CA VAL A 30 2.38 34.03 4.95
C VAL A 30 2.57 32.54 5.21
N SER A 31 1.47 31.79 5.20
CA SER A 31 1.45 30.37 5.58
C SER A 31 2.32 29.44 4.73
N THR A 32 2.69 29.83 3.51
CA THR A 32 3.52 29.03 2.61
C THR A 32 4.32 29.89 1.64
N GLY A 33 5.49 29.41 1.22
CA GLY A 33 6.26 29.97 0.10
C GLY A 33 5.89 29.37 -1.26
N GLU A 34 5.07 28.32 -1.30
CA GLU A 34 4.63 27.68 -2.54
C GLU A 34 3.15 27.26 -2.48
N VAL A 35 2.45 27.41 -3.60
CA VAL A 35 1.08 26.91 -3.81
C VAL A 35 1.10 25.91 -4.96
N HIS A 36 0.56 24.72 -4.71
CA HIS A 36 0.46 23.63 -5.69
C HIS A 36 -0.99 23.42 -6.10
N LEU A 37 -1.38 23.98 -7.24
CA LEU A 37 -2.71 23.84 -7.83
C LEU A 37 -2.93 22.41 -8.35
N PRO A 38 -4.15 21.88 -8.25
CA PRO A 38 -4.51 20.65 -8.96
C PRO A 38 -4.38 20.82 -10.49
N GLY A 39 -4.30 19.69 -11.19
CA GLY A 39 -4.03 19.72 -12.64
C GLY A 39 -5.20 20.13 -13.52
N ASP A 40 -6.43 20.07 -13.00
CA ASP A 40 -7.63 20.44 -13.75
C ASP A 40 -7.82 21.96 -13.82
N ALA A 41 -8.44 22.42 -14.91
CA ALA A 41 -8.88 23.81 -15.01
C ALA A 41 -9.94 24.14 -13.95
N SER A 42 -9.98 25.39 -13.49
CA SER A 42 -10.87 25.88 -12.43
C SER A 42 -10.66 25.23 -11.06
N SER A 43 -9.60 24.43 -10.89
CA SER A 43 -9.23 23.87 -9.60
C SER A 43 -8.47 24.90 -8.77
N GLY A 44 -8.69 24.90 -7.45
CA GLY A 44 -8.15 25.90 -6.55
C GLY A 44 -7.28 25.32 -5.45
N ALA A 45 -6.33 26.12 -5.00
CA ALA A 45 -5.62 25.93 -3.74
C ALA A 45 -5.64 27.27 -2.98
N ALA A 46 -5.35 27.23 -1.68
CA ALA A 46 -5.38 28.43 -0.86
C ALA A 46 -4.17 28.52 0.07
N PHE A 47 -3.84 29.74 0.45
CA PHE A 47 -2.91 30.04 1.53
C PHE A 47 -3.47 31.20 2.37
N THR A 48 -3.08 31.30 3.63
CA THR A 48 -3.46 32.41 4.51
C THR A 48 -2.35 33.44 4.62
N VAL A 49 -2.76 34.71 4.75
CA VAL A 49 -1.92 35.86 5.11
C VAL A 49 -2.47 36.43 6.41
N SER A 50 -1.64 36.44 7.45
CA SER A 50 -1.95 37.03 8.76
C SER A 50 -1.11 38.27 8.96
N ALA A 51 -1.76 39.44 9.01
CA ALA A 51 -1.07 40.73 9.01
C ALA A 51 -1.63 41.69 10.07
N GLU A 52 -0.74 42.46 10.71
CA GLU A 52 -1.12 43.50 11.68
C GLU A 52 -1.55 44.82 11.00
N GLU A 53 -1.34 44.95 9.68
CA GLU A 53 -1.70 46.10 8.84
C GLU A 53 -2.30 45.66 7.50
N PRO A 54 -2.98 46.55 6.74
CA PRO A 54 -3.44 46.24 5.39
C PRO A 54 -2.30 45.87 4.45
N TRP A 55 -2.55 44.97 3.51
CA TRP A 55 -1.55 44.49 2.55
C TRP A 55 -2.17 44.34 1.16
N THR A 56 -1.31 44.29 0.13
CA THR A 56 -1.74 44.16 -1.28
C THR A 56 -0.98 43.04 -1.97
N LEU A 57 -1.48 42.58 -3.12
CA LEU A 57 -0.90 41.51 -3.89
C LEU A 57 -0.62 41.96 -5.32
N SER A 58 0.53 41.56 -5.86
CA SER A 58 0.77 41.51 -7.29
C SER A 58 1.19 40.10 -7.68
N TYR A 59 1.17 39.76 -8.98
CA TYR A 59 1.70 38.49 -9.44
C TYR A 59 2.26 38.61 -10.86
N THR A 60 3.21 37.74 -11.16
CA THR A 60 3.77 37.53 -12.51
C THR A 60 3.48 36.12 -12.96
N GLY A 61 3.30 35.91 -14.26
CA GLY A 61 2.98 34.61 -14.85
C GLY A 61 1.59 34.56 -15.46
N GLU A 62 1.18 33.37 -15.91
CA GLU A 62 -0.09 33.11 -16.59
C GLU A 62 -0.66 31.75 -16.18
N GLY A 63 -1.93 31.47 -16.52
CA GLY A 63 -2.56 30.18 -16.22
C GLY A 63 -3.22 30.08 -14.83
N PHE A 64 -3.28 31.18 -14.07
CA PHE A 64 -3.97 31.23 -12.78
C PHE A 64 -4.59 32.60 -12.48
N THR A 65 -5.57 32.61 -11.59
CA THR A 65 -6.13 33.83 -10.97
C THR A 65 -5.97 33.78 -9.46
N VAL A 66 -6.01 34.94 -8.81
CA VAL A 66 -5.82 35.09 -7.37
C VAL A 66 -6.90 35.99 -6.79
N THR A 67 -7.54 35.57 -5.71
CA THR A 67 -8.56 36.36 -5.00
C THR A 67 -8.46 36.13 -3.49
N PRO A 68 -8.54 37.18 -2.64
CA PRO A 68 -8.59 38.61 -2.98
C PRO A 68 -7.20 39.18 -3.35
N ALA A 69 -7.18 40.37 -3.96
CA ALA A 69 -5.93 41.07 -4.36
C ALA A 69 -5.24 41.83 -3.20
N GLY A 70 -5.70 41.62 -1.96
CA GLY A 70 -5.23 42.30 -0.75
C GLY A 70 -6.13 41.99 0.43
N GLY A 71 -5.74 42.42 1.62
CA GLY A 71 -6.47 42.19 2.86
C GLY A 71 -6.29 43.32 3.86
N ALA A 72 -7.21 43.39 4.82
CA ALA A 72 -7.10 44.28 5.97
C ALA A 72 -6.29 43.60 7.10
N ARG A 73 -6.12 44.31 8.22
CA ARG A 73 -5.56 43.72 9.45
C ARG A 73 -6.35 42.47 9.86
N GLY A 74 -5.65 41.39 10.17
CA GLY A 74 -6.19 40.09 10.54
C GLY A 74 -5.70 38.98 9.63
N GLU A 75 -6.38 37.84 9.70
CA GLU A 75 -6.13 36.69 8.82
C GLU A 75 -7.02 36.77 7.58
N THR A 76 -6.46 36.52 6.41
CA THR A 76 -7.17 36.48 5.13
C THR A 76 -6.75 35.24 4.35
N THR A 77 -7.72 34.45 3.88
CA THR A 77 -7.47 33.33 2.95
C THR A 77 -7.40 33.84 1.52
N VAL A 78 -6.29 33.58 0.85
CA VAL A 78 -6.08 33.84 -0.58
C VAL A 78 -6.29 32.55 -1.35
N THR A 79 -7.24 32.58 -2.28
CA THR A 79 -7.50 31.47 -3.21
C THR A 79 -6.79 31.73 -4.53
N VAL A 80 -6.01 30.75 -4.96
CA VAL A 80 -5.37 30.69 -6.27
C VAL A 80 -6.13 29.65 -7.09
N THR A 81 -6.54 29.98 -8.32
CA THR A 81 -7.33 29.09 -9.17
C THR A 81 -6.65 28.90 -10.52
N ALA A 82 -6.44 27.66 -10.94
CA ALA A 82 -5.92 27.36 -12.27
C ALA A 82 -6.95 27.77 -13.34
N THR A 83 -6.53 28.43 -14.41
CA THR A 83 -7.43 28.78 -15.53
C THR A 83 -7.43 27.74 -16.63
N GLU A 84 -6.41 26.89 -16.68
CA GLU A 84 -6.19 25.91 -17.73
C GLU A 84 -5.84 24.55 -17.13
N ILE A 85 -6.02 23.48 -17.91
CA ILE A 85 -5.60 22.13 -17.55
C ILE A 85 -4.09 21.97 -17.79
N ASN A 86 -3.36 21.41 -16.84
CA ASN A 86 -1.98 20.97 -17.08
C ASN A 86 -1.98 19.58 -17.73
N SER A 87 -2.01 19.56 -19.07
CA SER A 87 -1.91 18.35 -19.88
C SER A 87 -0.49 17.78 -20.01
N ALA A 88 0.54 18.45 -19.46
CA ALA A 88 1.89 17.86 -19.44
C ALA A 88 1.99 16.72 -18.42
N LYS A 89 3.02 15.89 -18.61
CA LYS A 89 3.37 14.79 -17.71
C LYS A 89 4.02 15.23 -16.39
N ALA A 90 4.37 16.51 -16.27
CA ALA A 90 5.13 17.05 -15.16
C ALA A 90 4.50 18.34 -14.64
N ARG A 91 4.84 18.66 -13.39
CA ARG A 91 4.50 19.93 -12.75
C ARG A 91 5.03 21.10 -13.56
N ARG A 92 4.23 22.16 -13.66
CA ARG A 92 4.60 23.42 -14.30
C ARG A 92 4.67 24.53 -13.28
N LYS A 93 5.70 25.38 -13.35
CA LYS A 93 5.71 26.66 -12.66
C LYS A 93 4.86 27.64 -13.47
N LEU A 94 3.80 28.17 -12.88
CA LEU A 94 2.90 29.11 -13.54
C LEU A 94 3.33 30.56 -13.33
N GLY A 95 3.90 30.87 -12.17
CA GLY A 95 4.24 32.24 -11.82
C GLY A 95 4.61 32.41 -10.36
N THR A 96 4.61 33.66 -9.93
CA THR A 96 4.94 34.07 -8.56
C THR A 96 3.94 35.12 -8.11
N ILE A 97 3.33 34.90 -6.96
CA ILE A 97 2.50 35.86 -6.24
C ILE A 97 3.41 36.61 -5.27
N THR A 98 3.31 37.93 -5.21
CA THR A 98 4.06 38.76 -4.26
C THR A 98 3.09 39.45 -3.32
N VAL A 99 3.20 39.12 -2.03
CA VAL A 99 2.47 39.83 -0.96
C VAL A 99 3.29 41.04 -0.53
N HIS A 100 2.73 42.22 -0.72
CA HIS A 100 3.33 43.50 -0.37
C HIS A 100 2.79 43.99 0.97
N TYR A 101 3.69 44.11 1.95
CA TYR A 101 3.38 44.66 3.27
C TYR A 101 3.88 46.11 3.38
N PRO A 102 3.09 47.06 3.95
CA PRO A 102 3.54 48.45 4.07
C PRO A 102 4.79 48.60 4.96
N ALA A 103 5.52 49.69 4.78
CA ALA A 103 6.62 50.17 5.64
C ALA A 103 7.94 49.36 5.65
N ASN A 104 8.63 49.25 4.51
CA ASN A 104 10.02 48.75 4.40
C ASN A 104 10.27 47.31 4.91
N MET A 105 9.21 46.54 5.19
CA MET A 105 9.31 45.18 5.76
C MET A 105 9.39 44.05 4.70
N GLY A 106 9.42 44.41 3.42
CA GLY A 106 9.79 43.51 2.32
C GLY A 106 8.61 42.87 1.60
N ASP A 107 8.96 42.20 0.50
CA ASP A 107 8.05 41.45 -0.35
C ASP A 107 8.13 39.96 0.02
N TYR A 108 6.98 39.30 0.10
CA TYR A 108 6.88 37.89 0.44
C TYR A 108 6.43 37.10 -0.80
N PRO A 109 7.35 36.44 -1.52
CA PRO A 109 7.02 35.69 -2.72
C PRO A 109 6.38 34.34 -2.36
N VAL A 110 5.35 33.98 -3.11
CA VAL A 110 4.68 32.69 -3.09
C VAL A 110 4.69 32.12 -4.50
N GLU A 111 5.44 31.06 -4.71
CA GLU A 111 5.59 30.42 -6.02
C GLU A 111 4.34 29.59 -6.36
N VAL A 112 3.82 29.75 -7.58
CA VAL A 112 2.62 29.04 -8.03
C VAL A 112 3.02 27.95 -9.00
N TYR A 113 2.72 26.71 -8.61
CA TYR A 113 2.89 25.52 -9.44
C TYR A 113 1.55 24.87 -9.72
N GLN A 114 1.46 24.16 -10.85
CA GLN A 114 0.33 23.33 -11.21
C GLN A 114 0.76 21.89 -11.42
N ARG A 115 0.14 20.97 -10.69
CA ARG A 115 0.33 19.52 -10.84
C ARG A 115 -0.17 19.05 -12.21
N PRO A 116 0.30 17.91 -12.73
CA PRO A 116 -0.27 17.35 -13.96
C PRO A 116 -1.71 16.87 -13.72
N ALA A 117 -2.58 16.99 -14.73
CA ALA A 117 -3.96 16.49 -14.65
C ALA A 117 -4.02 14.96 -14.59
N VAL A 118 -3.04 14.29 -15.22
CA VAL A 118 -2.80 12.86 -15.07
C VAL A 118 -1.63 12.68 -14.10
N ALA A 119 -1.89 12.05 -12.96
CA ALA A 119 -0.90 11.86 -11.90
C ALA A 119 0.33 11.07 -12.40
N THR A 120 1.47 11.24 -11.75
CA THR A 120 2.68 10.46 -12.10
C THR A 120 2.56 8.99 -11.70
N GLN A 121 1.80 8.72 -10.64
CA GLN A 121 1.48 7.38 -10.16
C GLN A 121 0.18 7.41 -9.35
N THR A 122 -0.70 6.44 -9.57
CA THR A 122 -1.80 6.13 -8.65
C THR A 122 -1.48 4.83 -7.93
N LEU A 123 -1.44 4.87 -6.60
CA LEU A 123 -1.42 3.67 -5.76
C LEU A 123 -2.85 3.34 -5.33
N LEU A 124 -3.31 2.14 -5.62
CA LEU A 124 -4.57 1.61 -5.10
C LEU A 124 -4.26 0.59 -4.00
N LEU A 125 -4.79 0.82 -2.80
CA LEU A 125 -4.92 -0.20 -1.77
C LEU A 125 -6.30 -0.83 -1.86
N TYR A 126 -6.37 -2.15 -2.00
CA TYR A 126 -7.60 -2.93 -2.02
C TYR A 126 -7.60 -3.93 -0.85
N MET A 127 -8.42 -3.65 0.17
CA MET A 127 -8.56 -4.47 1.38
C MET A 127 -10.00 -4.99 1.53
N PRO A 128 -10.40 -6.01 0.74
CA PRO A 128 -11.72 -6.61 0.87
C PRO A 128 -11.84 -7.47 2.16
N GLY A 129 -13.08 -7.76 2.53
CA GLY A 129 -13.37 -8.57 3.71
C GLY A 129 -13.59 -7.76 4.98
N ARG A 130 -13.88 -8.47 6.07
CA ARG A 130 -14.29 -7.91 7.37
C ARG A 130 -13.59 -8.56 8.54
N SER A 131 -13.18 -9.82 8.40
CA SER A 131 -12.51 -10.57 9.47
C SER A 131 -11.20 -9.93 9.95
N LEU A 132 -10.55 -9.12 9.09
CA LEU A 132 -9.34 -8.37 9.41
C LEU A 132 -9.58 -6.85 9.51
N ILE A 133 -10.83 -6.38 9.61
CA ILE A 133 -11.16 -4.96 9.49
C ILE A 133 -10.37 -4.04 10.44
N ALA A 134 -10.13 -4.47 11.68
CA ALA A 134 -9.36 -3.69 12.64
C ALA A 134 -7.89 -3.50 12.21
N TYR A 135 -7.30 -4.52 11.56
CA TYR A 135 -5.96 -4.41 10.99
C TYR A 135 -5.96 -3.50 9.76
N TYR A 136 -6.97 -3.62 8.90
CA TYR A 136 -7.11 -2.75 7.73
C TYR A 136 -7.22 -1.28 8.13
N GLU A 137 -8.07 -0.96 9.12
CA GLU A 137 -8.20 0.40 9.63
C GLU A 137 -6.86 0.93 10.16
N HIS A 138 -6.12 0.11 10.90
CA HIS A 138 -4.77 0.47 11.36
C HIS A 138 -3.78 0.69 10.20
N ASN A 139 -3.82 -0.15 9.17
CA ASN A 139 -2.98 0.02 7.98
C ASN A 139 -3.32 1.30 7.21
N ILE A 140 -4.60 1.63 7.07
CA ILE A 140 -5.07 2.87 6.44
C ILE A 140 -4.63 4.09 7.28
N GLU A 141 -4.60 3.98 8.62
CA GLU A 141 -3.98 5.01 9.48
C GLU A 141 -2.48 5.15 9.22
N GLY A 142 -1.74 4.05 9.05
CA GLY A 142 -0.34 4.08 8.66
C GLY A 142 -0.11 4.82 7.34
N ILE A 143 -0.96 4.59 6.33
CA ILE A 143 -0.90 5.34 5.08
C ILE A 143 -1.17 6.83 5.31
N SER A 144 -2.19 7.19 6.09
CA SER A 144 -2.47 8.59 6.42
C SER A 144 -1.30 9.28 7.13
N ALA A 145 -0.60 8.57 8.02
CA ALA A 145 0.57 9.07 8.71
C ALA A 145 1.76 9.32 7.77
N ALA A 146 1.88 8.56 6.68
CA ALA A 146 2.91 8.74 5.66
C ALA A 146 2.68 9.94 4.74
N VAL A 147 1.42 10.38 4.61
CA VAL A 147 1.02 11.46 3.70
C VAL A 147 1.37 12.81 4.30
N THR A 148 2.11 13.60 3.52
CA THR A 148 2.65 14.91 3.92
C THR A 148 2.54 15.89 2.75
N ASN A 149 2.99 17.13 2.92
CA ASN A 149 3.07 18.08 1.80
C ASN A 149 4.01 17.63 0.65
N ARG A 150 4.88 16.63 0.88
CA ARG A 150 5.78 16.05 -0.13
C ARG A 150 5.33 14.70 -0.65
N ILE A 151 4.51 13.96 0.09
CA ILE A 151 4.08 12.59 -0.23
C ILE A 151 2.56 12.60 -0.43
N PRO A 152 2.03 12.15 -1.58
CA PRO A 152 2.69 11.37 -2.65
C PRO A 152 3.29 12.23 -3.79
N GLY A 153 3.56 13.51 -3.56
CA GLY A 153 4.07 14.42 -4.58
C GLY A 153 3.01 14.70 -5.67
N ASP A 154 3.33 14.37 -6.92
CA ASP A 154 2.39 14.41 -8.06
C ASP A 154 1.62 13.09 -8.26
N GLY A 155 1.75 12.16 -7.31
CA GLY A 155 0.98 10.92 -7.26
C GLY A 155 -0.38 11.07 -6.57
N ARG A 156 -1.13 9.96 -6.52
CA ARG A 156 -2.41 9.83 -5.80
C ARG A 156 -2.47 8.50 -5.06
N ILE A 157 -3.15 8.48 -3.92
CA ILE A 157 -3.35 7.28 -3.10
C ILE A 157 -4.85 7.05 -2.94
N LEU A 158 -5.31 5.92 -3.45
CA LEU A 158 -6.68 5.45 -3.30
C LEU A 158 -6.73 4.26 -2.35
N VAL A 159 -7.79 4.18 -1.57
CA VAL A 159 -8.09 3.04 -0.70
C VAL A 159 -9.49 2.54 -0.99
N CYS A 160 -9.62 1.24 -1.19
CA CYS A 160 -10.90 0.57 -1.20
C CYS A 160 -10.98 -0.53 -0.14
N TYR A 161 -12.02 -0.49 0.67
CA TYR A 161 -12.29 -1.50 1.70
C TYR A 161 -13.79 -1.59 2.04
N GLN A 162 -14.16 -2.51 2.94
CA GLN A 162 -15.56 -2.80 3.32
C GLN A 162 -15.86 -2.39 4.79
N PRO A 163 -16.08 -1.08 5.06
CA PRO A 163 -16.19 -0.55 6.43
C PRO A 163 -17.41 -1.00 7.22
N GLU A 164 -18.47 -1.47 6.55
CA GLU A 164 -19.73 -1.79 7.22
C GLU A 164 -20.10 -3.26 7.12
N LYS A 165 -20.15 -3.80 5.90
CA LYS A 165 -20.66 -5.14 5.60
C LYS A 165 -19.99 -5.71 4.35
N HIS A 166 -19.99 -7.03 4.22
CA HIS A 166 -19.46 -7.72 3.04
C HIS A 166 -20.16 -7.37 1.72
N SER A 167 -21.36 -6.79 1.79
CA SER A 167 -22.14 -6.39 0.62
C SER A 167 -22.00 -4.90 0.25
N SER A 168 -21.08 -4.17 0.87
CA SER A 168 -20.74 -2.80 0.46
C SER A 168 -19.24 -2.54 0.52
N ALA A 169 -18.80 -1.53 -0.24
CA ALA A 169 -17.43 -1.04 -0.22
C ALA A 169 -17.42 0.47 -0.41
N VAL A 170 -16.30 1.11 -0.04
CA VAL A 170 -16.04 2.52 -0.32
C VAL A 170 -14.74 2.65 -1.10
N LEU A 171 -14.65 3.60 -2.01
CA LEU A 171 -13.40 4.09 -2.61
C LEU A 171 -13.13 5.47 -2.04
N GLN A 172 -11.99 5.62 -1.36
CA GLN A 172 -11.55 6.85 -0.73
C GLN A 172 -10.23 7.31 -1.34
N GLU A 173 -9.99 8.61 -1.33
CA GLU A 173 -8.68 9.20 -1.56
C GLU A 173 -8.08 9.66 -0.24
N ILE A 174 -6.80 9.35 -0.05
CA ILE A 174 -5.99 9.88 1.05
C ILE A 174 -5.07 10.96 0.47
N ARG A 175 -5.20 12.19 0.95
CA ARG A 175 -4.44 13.34 0.45
C ARG A 175 -4.06 14.29 1.56
N TYR A 176 -2.96 15.01 1.37
CA TYR A 176 -2.61 16.14 2.21
C TYR A 176 -3.48 17.35 1.86
N ASP A 177 -4.07 18.00 2.86
CA ASP A 177 -4.77 19.28 2.73
C ASP A 177 -3.86 20.42 3.23
N PRO A 178 -3.37 21.29 2.31
CA PRO A 178 -2.55 22.45 2.66
C PRO A 178 -3.26 23.46 3.55
N ALA A 179 -4.60 23.54 3.51
CA ALA A 179 -5.35 24.52 4.29
C ALA A 179 -5.38 24.17 5.78
N THR A 180 -5.35 22.88 6.11
CA THR A 180 -5.36 22.40 7.50
C THR A 180 -4.01 21.85 7.96
N ASP A 181 -3.02 21.79 7.07
CA ASP A 181 -1.72 21.11 7.29
C ASP A 181 -1.88 19.68 7.80
N GLN A 182 -2.86 18.95 7.27
CA GLN A 182 -3.23 17.62 7.74
C GLN A 182 -3.57 16.68 6.60
N CYS A 183 -3.37 15.38 6.84
CA CYS A 183 -3.89 14.35 5.96
C CYS A 183 -5.41 14.26 6.10
N GLN A 184 -6.12 14.19 4.97
CA GLN A 184 -7.55 14.01 4.89
C GLN A 184 -7.91 12.76 4.08
N ARG A 185 -9.04 12.16 4.45
CA ARG A 185 -9.68 11.10 3.68
C ARG A 185 -10.98 11.61 3.09
N THR A 186 -11.16 11.45 1.79
CA THR A 186 -12.39 11.84 1.10
C THR A 186 -12.99 10.61 0.42
N THR A 187 -14.24 10.29 0.72
CA THR A 187 -14.98 9.26 -0.01
C THR A 187 -15.32 9.77 -1.39
N LEU A 188 -14.83 9.05 -2.41
CA LEU A 188 -15.05 9.36 -3.82
C LEU A 188 -16.26 8.62 -4.37
N LYS A 189 -16.42 7.34 -3.95
CA LYS A 189 -17.51 6.48 -4.40
C LYS A 189 -17.90 5.48 -3.32
N THR A 190 -19.19 5.16 -3.26
CA THR A 190 -19.74 4.08 -2.43
C THR A 190 -20.33 3.03 -3.35
N TYR A 191 -20.14 1.76 -3.00
CA TYR A 191 -20.65 0.62 -3.74
C TYR A 191 -21.66 -0.12 -2.88
N ASP A 192 -22.92 -0.06 -3.29
CA ASP A 192 -23.96 -0.96 -2.76
C ASP A 192 -23.94 -2.28 -3.54
N GLY A 193 -24.09 -3.41 -2.83
CA GLY A 193 -24.05 -4.74 -3.43
C GLY A 193 -22.67 -5.14 -3.97
N PHE A 194 -21.59 -4.62 -3.39
CA PHE A 194 -20.23 -5.07 -3.69
C PHE A 194 -20.00 -6.46 -3.10
N ASN A 195 -19.36 -7.37 -3.84
CA ASN A 195 -18.93 -8.66 -3.33
C ASN A 195 -17.50 -8.91 -3.82
N ALA A 196 -16.57 -9.13 -2.90
CA ALA A 196 -15.15 -9.34 -3.20
C ALA A 196 -14.87 -10.64 -3.96
N GLY A 197 -15.73 -11.66 -3.82
CA GLY A 197 -15.68 -12.89 -4.62
C GLY A 197 -16.45 -12.81 -5.94
N ASN A 198 -16.83 -11.61 -6.39
CA ASN A 198 -17.44 -11.40 -7.70
C ASN A 198 -16.42 -10.73 -8.64
N PRO A 199 -15.86 -11.47 -9.62
CA PRO A 199 -14.82 -10.94 -10.52
C PRO A 199 -15.24 -9.66 -11.25
N GLU A 200 -16.50 -9.57 -11.66
CA GLU A 200 -17.03 -8.42 -12.39
C GLU A 200 -17.10 -7.16 -11.52
N LYS A 201 -17.42 -7.32 -10.22
CA LYS A 201 -17.41 -6.20 -9.26
C LYS A 201 -15.99 -5.71 -8.98
N VAL A 202 -15.04 -6.63 -8.83
CA VAL A 202 -13.62 -6.30 -8.65
C VAL A 202 -13.05 -5.62 -9.90
N ARG A 203 -13.37 -6.13 -11.09
CA ARG A 203 -12.98 -5.52 -12.36
C ARG A 203 -13.51 -4.09 -12.50
N GLN A 204 -14.79 -3.86 -12.19
CA GLN A 204 -15.39 -2.53 -12.23
C GLN A 204 -14.72 -1.58 -11.24
N LEU A 205 -14.35 -2.08 -10.06
CA LEU A 205 -13.68 -1.28 -9.04
C LEU A 205 -12.32 -0.75 -9.52
N PHE A 206 -11.53 -1.58 -10.18
CA PHE A 206 -10.25 -1.15 -10.76
C PHE A 206 -10.44 -0.12 -11.87
N ALA A 207 -11.48 -0.28 -12.70
CA ALA A 207 -11.82 0.70 -13.73
C ALA A 207 -12.24 2.04 -13.11
N ASP A 208 -13.09 2.01 -12.08
CA ASP A 208 -13.54 3.20 -11.37
C ASP A 208 -12.38 3.94 -10.68
N ALA A 209 -11.44 3.20 -10.09
CA ALA A 209 -10.24 3.76 -9.47
C ALA A 209 -9.37 4.48 -10.52
N ALA A 210 -9.16 3.88 -11.69
CA ALA A 210 -8.37 4.48 -12.76
C ALA A 210 -9.06 5.68 -13.43
N GLU A 211 -10.39 5.67 -13.53
CA GLU A 211 -11.17 6.83 -13.99
C GLU A 211 -11.14 7.98 -12.99
N THR A 212 -11.24 7.68 -11.69
CA THR A 212 -11.23 8.68 -10.63
C THR A 212 -9.84 9.29 -10.42
N ALA A 213 -8.79 8.47 -10.56
CA ALA A 213 -7.39 8.87 -10.42
C ALA A 213 -6.53 8.41 -11.60
N PRO A 214 -6.69 9.06 -12.77
CA PRO A 214 -5.88 8.74 -13.93
C PRO A 214 -4.40 9.02 -13.67
N ALA A 215 -3.54 8.09 -14.05
CA ALA A 215 -2.11 8.20 -13.84
C ALA A 215 -1.30 7.60 -14.99
N GLN A 216 -0.03 7.98 -15.05
CA GLN A 216 0.94 7.41 -15.99
C GLN A 216 1.38 5.99 -15.59
N ARG A 217 1.34 5.69 -14.29
CA ARG A 217 1.74 4.42 -13.69
C ARG A 217 0.75 4.02 -12.60
N TYR A 218 0.56 2.73 -12.41
CA TYR A 218 -0.35 2.20 -11.39
C TYR A 218 0.36 1.18 -10.51
N GLY A 219 0.23 1.34 -9.20
CA GLY A 219 0.63 0.35 -8.21
C GLY A 219 -0.59 -0.21 -7.50
N LEU A 220 -0.57 -1.49 -7.16
CA LEU A 220 -1.64 -2.15 -6.41
C LEU A 220 -1.09 -2.80 -5.15
N ILE A 221 -1.82 -2.64 -4.05
CA ILE A 221 -1.63 -3.43 -2.84
C ILE A 221 -2.95 -4.16 -2.59
N ILE A 222 -2.91 -5.47 -2.48
CA ILE A 222 -4.06 -6.28 -2.04
C ILE A 222 -3.75 -6.70 -0.61
N GLY A 223 -4.69 -6.51 0.30
CA GLY A 223 -4.58 -6.98 1.68
C GLY A 223 -5.84 -7.70 2.10
N CYS A 224 -5.81 -9.02 2.08
CA CYS A 224 -6.92 -9.87 2.47
C CYS A 224 -6.43 -11.21 3.06
N HIS A 225 -7.07 -12.30 2.63
CA HIS A 225 -6.66 -13.66 2.96
C HIS A 225 -6.15 -14.36 1.72
N GLY A 226 -4.92 -14.87 1.78
CA GLY A 226 -4.28 -15.58 0.68
C GLY A 226 -4.25 -17.09 0.86
N LYS A 227 -4.55 -17.84 -0.21
CA LYS A 227 -4.36 -19.31 -0.31
C LYS A 227 -3.54 -19.72 -1.54
N ALA A 228 -2.72 -18.79 -2.05
CA ALA A 228 -1.97 -18.98 -3.29
C ALA A 228 -2.89 -19.40 -4.46
N TRP A 229 -2.48 -20.39 -5.24
CA TRP A 229 -3.16 -20.91 -6.43
C TRP A 229 -4.36 -21.82 -6.11
N ILE A 230 -4.62 -22.16 -4.84
CA ILE A 230 -5.61 -23.16 -4.47
C ILE A 230 -7.02 -22.62 -4.75
N PRO A 231 -7.84 -23.29 -5.58
CA PRO A 231 -9.13 -22.75 -6.00
C PRO A 231 -10.09 -22.47 -4.83
N ALA A 232 -10.89 -21.41 -4.94
CA ALA A 232 -11.92 -21.04 -3.98
C ALA A 232 -12.94 -22.20 -3.77
N ALA A 233 -13.31 -22.88 -4.85
CA ALA A 233 -14.18 -24.06 -4.81
C ALA A 233 -13.58 -25.25 -4.04
N SER A 234 -12.25 -25.32 -3.96
CA SER A 234 -11.51 -26.38 -3.26
C SER A 234 -11.36 -26.12 -1.76
N GLY A 235 -11.82 -24.96 -1.27
CA GLY A 235 -11.84 -24.55 0.14
C GLY A 235 -13.25 -24.34 0.74
N SER A 236 -14.30 -24.40 -0.08
CA SER A 236 -15.69 -24.21 0.34
C SER A 236 -16.57 -25.42 -0.03
N ILE A 237 -16.36 -26.54 0.68
CA ILE A 237 -17.28 -27.68 0.58
C ILE A 237 -18.56 -27.34 1.38
N PRO A 238 -19.77 -27.54 0.80
CA PRO A 238 -21.03 -27.22 1.46
C PRO A 238 -21.15 -27.88 2.84
N TYR A 239 -21.72 -27.12 3.78
CA TYR A 239 -21.99 -27.48 5.18
C TYR A 239 -22.71 -28.85 5.38
N SER A 240 -23.27 -29.44 4.33
CA SER A 240 -23.95 -30.74 4.35
C SER A 240 -23.03 -31.98 4.28
N LEU A 241 -21.71 -31.82 4.12
CA LEU A 241 -20.75 -32.92 4.17
C LEU A 241 -19.70 -32.60 5.25
N GLN A 242 -19.96 -33.02 6.49
CA GLN A 242 -18.95 -33.03 7.55
C GLN A 242 -17.82 -34.00 7.15
N ARG A 243 -16.75 -33.49 6.53
CA ARG A 243 -15.46 -34.16 6.63
C ARG A 243 -15.02 -34.06 8.10
N PRO A 244 -14.42 -35.11 8.67
CA PRO A 244 -13.83 -35.00 9.99
C PRO A 244 -12.75 -33.90 9.97
N ALA A 245 -12.60 -33.17 11.08
CA ALA A 245 -11.73 -31.98 11.19
C ALA A 245 -10.26 -32.24 10.79
N GLU A 246 -9.85 -33.51 10.77
CA GLU A 246 -8.54 -33.99 10.30
C GLU A 246 -8.28 -33.83 8.80
N ASP A 247 -9.32 -33.57 8.00
CA ASP A 247 -9.23 -33.41 6.54
C ASP A 247 -9.27 -31.95 6.06
N ASP A 248 -9.55 -31.00 6.96
CA ASP A 248 -9.48 -29.57 6.66
C ASP A 248 -8.04 -29.07 6.87
N VAL A 249 -7.26 -29.07 5.79
CA VAL A 249 -5.88 -28.59 5.79
C VAL A 249 -5.74 -27.09 6.12
N TRP A 250 -6.87 -26.37 6.20
CA TRP A 250 -6.98 -24.95 6.54
C TRP A 250 -7.60 -24.71 7.92
N ALA A 251 -7.85 -25.77 8.70
CA ALA A 251 -8.27 -25.61 10.08
C ALA A 251 -7.12 -25.00 10.90
N THR A 252 -7.35 -23.79 11.42
CA THR A 252 -6.41 -23.15 12.35
C THR A 252 -6.40 -23.90 13.67
N ALA A 253 -5.24 -24.07 14.26
CA ALA A 253 -5.13 -24.73 15.54
C ALA A 253 -5.66 -23.86 16.71
N PRO A 254 -6.15 -24.46 17.80
CA PRO A 254 -6.87 -23.73 18.86
C PRO A 254 -6.06 -22.62 19.54
N GLY A 255 -6.46 -21.36 19.39
CA GLY A 255 -5.72 -20.21 19.94
C GLY A 255 -4.61 -19.68 19.02
N ALA A 256 -4.65 -20.03 17.73
CA ALA A 256 -3.79 -19.43 16.73
C ALA A 256 -3.89 -17.89 16.75
N LYS A 257 -2.72 -17.26 16.58
CA LYS A 257 -2.58 -15.82 16.41
C LYS A 257 -3.14 -15.43 15.04
N GLN A 258 -3.68 -14.23 14.93
CA GLN A 258 -4.26 -13.77 13.66
C GLN A 258 -3.16 -13.62 12.60
N THR A 259 -3.38 -14.21 11.44
CA THR A 259 -2.56 -14.05 10.21
C THR A 259 -3.44 -13.60 9.05
N ARG A 260 -2.83 -13.24 7.91
CA ARG A 260 -3.47 -12.91 6.63
C ARG A 260 -3.87 -14.15 5.81
N SER A 261 -4.08 -15.29 6.45
CA SER A 261 -4.19 -16.61 5.77
C SER A 261 -5.63 -17.04 5.54
N PHE A 262 -6.52 -16.76 6.49
CA PHE A 262 -7.87 -17.29 6.48
C PHE A 262 -8.90 -16.39 7.16
N GLY A 263 -10.00 -16.15 6.46
CA GLY A 263 -11.18 -15.44 6.94
C GLY A 263 -12.16 -15.19 5.80
N ASP A 264 -13.31 -14.59 6.11
CA ASP A 264 -14.32 -14.15 5.13
C ASP A 264 -14.73 -15.24 4.12
N LYS A 265 -14.99 -16.46 4.62
CA LYS A 265 -15.44 -17.61 3.81
C LYS A 265 -16.59 -17.21 2.87
N GLY A 266 -16.47 -17.58 1.59
CA GLY A 266 -17.48 -17.28 0.56
C GLY A 266 -17.31 -15.93 -0.14
N TYR A 267 -16.23 -15.20 0.14
CA TYR A 267 -15.83 -13.95 -0.53
C TYR A 267 -14.42 -14.08 -1.12
N GLU A 268 -14.15 -15.19 -1.80
CA GLU A 268 -12.85 -15.56 -2.36
C GLU A 268 -12.84 -15.35 -3.88
N LEU A 269 -11.69 -15.02 -4.45
CA LEU A 269 -11.48 -14.80 -5.88
C LEU A 269 -10.29 -15.67 -6.33
N ASP A 270 -10.45 -16.43 -7.40
CA ASP A 270 -9.35 -17.23 -7.94
C ASP A 270 -8.29 -16.32 -8.59
N ILE A 271 -7.03 -16.75 -8.59
CA ILE A 271 -5.93 -15.97 -9.20
C ILE A 271 -6.14 -15.77 -10.70
N THR A 272 -6.73 -16.74 -11.39
CA THR A 272 -7.09 -16.63 -12.80
C THR A 272 -8.19 -15.58 -13.04
N GLU A 273 -9.15 -15.46 -12.12
CA GLU A 273 -10.20 -14.43 -12.16
C GLU A 273 -9.62 -13.04 -11.86
N LEU A 274 -8.70 -12.95 -10.90
CA LEU A 274 -7.94 -11.72 -10.62
C LEU A 274 -7.12 -11.29 -11.85
N ASN A 275 -6.40 -12.23 -12.47
CA ASN A 275 -5.64 -11.97 -13.68
C ASN A 275 -6.54 -11.47 -14.82
N ALA A 276 -7.69 -12.12 -15.04
CA ALA A 276 -8.67 -11.67 -16.03
C ALA A 276 -9.21 -10.26 -15.72
N ALA A 277 -9.41 -9.91 -14.44
CA ALA A 277 -9.78 -8.57 -14.03
C ALA A 277 -8.69 -7.54 -14.35
N PHE A 278 -7.40 -7.91 -14.29
CA PHE A 278 -6.28 -7.07 -14.72
C PHE A 278 -6.19 -6.95 -16.25
N GLU A 279 -6.33 -8.05 -16.99
CA GLU A 279 -6.30 -8.05 -18.47
C GLU A 279 -7.41 -7.17 -19.08
N ALA A 280 -8.55 -7.06 -18.40
CA ALA A 280 -9.66 -6.23 -18.85
C ALA A 280 -9.43 -4.72 -18.68
N GLN A 281 -8.37 -4.30 -17.96
CA GLN A 281 -8.07 -2.89 -17.74
C GLN A 281 -7.40 -2.26 -18.97
N ARG A 282 -7.62 -0.95 -19.14
CA ARG A 282 -6.94 -0.15 -20.19
C ARG A 282 -5.53 0.30 -19.81
N PHE A 283 -5.06 -0.12 -18.66
CA PHE A 283 -3.75 0.18 -18.09
C PHE A 283 -3.16 -1.11 -17.51
N ARG A 284 -1.89 -1.07 -17.12
CA ARG A 284 -1.23 -2.17 -16.41
C ARG A 284 -0.77 -1.70 -15.06
N PHE A 285 -0.73 -2.62 -14.10
CA PHE A 285 -0.06 -2.38 -12.83
C PHE A 285 1.44 -2.63 -13.00
N ASP A 286 2.25 -1.63 -12.67
CA ASP A 286 3.71 -1.76 -12.67
C ASP A 286 4.15 -2.76 -11.61
N TYR A 287 3.46 -2.75 -10.46
CA TYR A 287 3.70 -3.67 -9.37
C TYR A 287 2.44 -4.02 -8.58
N LEU A 288 2.49 -5.19 -7.93
CA LEU A 288 1.50 -5.69 -6.99
C LEU A 288 2.19 -6.08 -5.68
N ILE A 289 1.68 -5.62 -4.55
CA ILE A 289 2.09 -6.09 -3.22
C ILE A 289 0.94 -6.91 -2.65
N PHE A 290 1.19 -8.18 -2.36
CA PHE A 290 0.27 -9.03 -1.62
C PHE A 290 0.60 -8.93 -0.12
N ASP A 291 -0.24 -8.20 0.61
CA ASP A 291 -0.32 -8.22 2.07
C ASP A 291 -1.24 -9.39 2.50
N ASP A 292 -0.84 -10.58 2.05
CA ASP A 292 -1.57 -11.84 2.08
C ASP A 292 -0.60 -13.02 2.29
N CYS A 293 -1.07 -14.10 2.91
CA CYS A 293 -0.25 -15.30 3.11
C CYS A 293 -0.03 -16.09 1.81
N PHE A 294 1.13 -16.74 1.70
CA PHE A 294 1.47 -17.74 0.68
C PHE A 294 1.50 -17.25 -0.78
N MET A 295 1.34 -15.96 -1.03
CA MET A 295 1.24 -15.41 -2.38
C MET A 295 2.56 -15.40 -3.17
N ALA A 296 3.72 -15.56 -2.52
CA ALA A 296 4.97 -15.88 -3.21
C ALA A 296 5.04 -17.38 -3.50
N ASN A 297 4.20 -17.79 -4.44
CA ASN A 297 4.07 -19.15 -4.91
C ASN A 297 4.18 -19.16 -6.43
N ILE A 298 4.96 -20.09 -6.99
CA ILE A 298 5.31 -20.06 -8.40
C ILE A 298 4.08 -20.26 -9.29
N GLU A 299 3.13 -21.10 -8.91
CA GLU A 299 1.89 -21.29 -9.64
C GLU A 299 1.04 -20.00 -9.68
N THR A 300 0.89 -19.31 -8.53
CA THR A 300 0.23 -18.00 -8.43
C THR A 300 0.92 -16.94 -9.28
N LEU A 301 2.24 -16.79 -9.13
CA LEU A 301 3.00 -15.73 -9.78
C LEU A 301 3.07 -15.93 -11.29
N TYR A 302 3.12 -17.18 -11.75
CA TYR A 302 3.13 -17.51 -13.16
C TYR A 302 1.81 -17.13 -13.84
N ASP A 303 0.67 -17.25 -13.17
CA ASP A 303 -0.63 -16.80 -13.71
C ASP A 303 -0.73 -15.28 -13.88
N LEU A 304 0.01 -14.51 -13.08
CA LEU A 304 0.01 -13.05 -13.12
C LEU A 304 1.09 -12.44 -14.04
N ARG A 305 1.98 -13.28 -14.60
CA ARG A 305 3.21 -12.82 -15.26
C ARG A 305 2.99 -11.94 -16.49
N SER A 306 1.85 -12.09 -17.15
CA SER A 306 1.50 -11.33 -18.35
C SER A 306 0.89 -9.96 -18.06
N THR A 307 0.41 -9.71 -16.84
CA THR A 307 -0.36 -8.51 -16.49
C THR A 307 0.38 -7.54 -15.59
N VAL A 308 1.20 -8.03 -14.66
CA VAL A 308 1.95 -7.22 -13.69
C VAL A 308 3.46 -7.29 -13.96
N GLY A 309 4.20 -6.22 -13.68
CA GLY A 309 5.67 -6.20 -13.87
C GLY A 309 6.45 -6.85 -12.71
N TYR A 310 6.08 -6.51 -11.48
CA TYR A 310 6.75 -6.95 -10.26
C TYR A 310 5.74 -7.34 -9.18
N VAL A 311 6.08 -8.35 -8.36
CA VAL A 311 5.25 -8.74 -7.21
C VAL A 311 6.08 -8.78 -5.94
N VAL A 312 5.60 -8.17 -4.87
CA VAL A 312 6.12 -8.39 -3.50
C VAL A 312 5.14 -9.26 -2.76
N ALA A 313 5.59 -10.40 -2.24
CA ALA A 313 4.72 -11.35 -1.56
C ALA A 313 5.50 -12.23 -0.57
N SER A 314 4.76 -12.92 0.31
CA SER A 314 5.34 -13.89 1.24
C SER A 314 5.07 -15.33 0.78
N PRO A 315 6.06 -16.23 0.84
CA PRO A 315 5.82 -17.66 0.64
C PRO A 315 5.25 -18.33 1.90
N CYS A 316 5.30 -17.67 3.06
CA CYS A 316 4.82 -18.15 4.35
C CYS A 316 3.64 -17.29 4.87
N GLU A 317 3.22 -17.49 6.12
CA GLU A 317 2.16 -16.65 6.70
C GLU A 317 2.68 -15.25 7.06
N ILE A 318 1.86 -14.22 6.79
CA ILE A 318 2.04 -12.85 7.26
C ILE A 318 1.15 -12.66 8.51
N MET A 319 1.71 -12.11 9.59
CA MET A 319 0.94 -11.80 10.80
C MET A 319 -0.14 -10.75 10.53
N GLY A 320 -1.19 -10.70 11.36
CA GLY A 320 -2.34 -9.81 11.13
C GLY A 320 -1.96 -8.34 10.87
N ASP A 321 -0.93 -7.82 11.54
CA ASP A 321 -0.40 -6.45 11.36
C ASP A 321 -0.10 -6.11 9.88
N GLY A 322 0.38 -7.07 9.08
CA GLY A 322 0.72 -6.86 7.67
C GLY A 322 1.98 -6.02 7.47
N PHE A 323 1.96 -5.13 6.47
CA PHE A 323 3.10 -4.25 6.17
C PHE A 323 3.12 -2.97 7.03
N PRO A 324 4.32 -2.39 7.30
CA PRO A 324 4.44 -1.08 7.94
C PRO A 324 4.16 0.05 6.94
N TYR A 325 2.88 0.35 6.71
CA TYR A 325 2.42 1.30 5.67
C TYR A 325 2.97 2.72 5.81
N ASP A 326 3.20 3.19 7.04
CA ASP A 326 3.82 4.48 7.32
C ASP A 326 5.25 4.59 6.74
N ARG A 327 5.96 3.46 6.65
CA ARG A 327 7.34 3.37 6.14
C ARG A 327 7.44 2.98 4.68
N ILE A 328 6.53 2.14 4.17
CA ILE A 328 6.60 1.69 2.78
C ILE A 328 6.03 2.72 1.79
N ILE A 329 5.00 3.49 2.17
CA ILE A 329 4.37 4.46 1.28
C ILE A 329 5.36 5.52 0.76
N PRO A 330 6.24 6.13 1.58
CA PRO A 330 7.25 7.06 1.09
C PRO A 330 8.14 6.45 0.01
N HIS A 331 8.61 5.21 0.19
CA HIS A 331 9.46 4.52 -0.78
C HIS A 331 8.75 4.26 -2.11
N LEU A 332 7.45 3.94 -2.09
CA LEU A 332 6.67 3.68 -3.30
C LEU A 332 6.50 4.92 -4.19
N PHE A 333 6.69 6.14 -3.67
CA PHE A 333 6.61 7.39 -4.43
C PHE A 333 7.96 8.05 -4.72
N GLU A 334 9.09 7.38 -4.41
CA GLU A 334 10.40 7.85 -4.83
C GLU A 334 10.57 7.88 -6.36
N GLU A 335 11.48 8.72 -6.85
CA GLU A 335 11.86 8.81 -8.27
C GLU A 335 12.96 7.81 -8.66
N THR A 336 12.95 6.63 -8.05
CA THR A 336 13.88 5.51 -8.32
C THR A 336 13.19 4.41 -9.14
N ALA A 337 13.96 3.40 -9.58
CA ALA A 337 13.39 2.27 -10.31
C ALA A 337 12.34 1.52 -9.48
N VAL A 338 11.31 0.95 -10.12
CA VAL A 338 10.25 0.18 -9.43
C VAL A 338 10.86 -0.93 -8.55
N SER A 339 11.83 -1.68 -9.08
CA SER A 339 12.52 -2.75 -8.34
C SER A 339 13.24 -2.25 -7.10
N GLU A 340 13.89 -1.07 -7.15
CA GLU A 340 14.57 -0.48 -5.99
C GLU A 340 13.59 -0.07 -4.89
N ARG A 341 12.46 0.53 -5.28
CA ARG A 341 11.38 0.91 -4.36
C ARG A 341 10.81 -0.33 -3.66
N LEU A 342 10.55 -1.40 -4.41
CA LEU A 342 10.03 -2.65 -3.88
C LEU A 342 11.06 -3.40 -3.03
N ALA A 343 12.35 -3.35 -3.37
CA ALA A 343 13.39 -3.91 -2.52
C ALA A 343 13.46 -3.19 -1.15
N LYS A 344 13.23 -1.86 -1.12
CA LYS A 344 13.06 -1.14 0.15
C LYS A 344 11.81 -1.61 0.88
N THR A 345 10.67 -1.78 0.20
CA THR A 345 9.45 -2.36 0.79
C THR A 345 9.70 -3.72 1.44
N CYS A 346 10.43 -4.64 0.79
CA CYS A 346 10.83 -5.92 1.39
C CYS A 346 11.67 -5.73 2.66
N ARG A 347 12.63 -4.79 2.65
CA ARG A 347 13.45 -4.47 3.83
C ARG A 347 12.64 -3.88 4.98
N GLU A 348 11.69 -2.99 4.69
CA GLU A 348 10.83 -2.41 5.72
C GLU A 348 9.97 -3.48 6.40
N PHE A 349 9.36 -4.38 5.61
CA PHE A 349 8.62 -5.54 6.12
C PHE A 349 9.50 -6.44 6.97
N TRP A 350 10.67 -6.83 6.46
CA TRP A 350 11.59 -7.70 7.20
C TRP A 350 12.06 -7.03 8.50
N ASN A 351 12.40 -5.74 8.48
CA ASN A 351 12.82 -5.02 9.67
C ASN A 351 11.71 -4.97 10.74
N LEU A 352 10.44 -4.82 10.35
CA LEU A 352 9.30 -4.90 11.27
C LEU A 352 9.27 -6.25 12.00
N TYR A 353 9.43 -7.35 11.28
CA TYR A 353 9.28 -8.70 11.85
C TYR A 353 10.56 -9.32 12.41
N GLU A 354 11.74 -8.85 12.02
CA GLU A 354 13.02 -9.31 12.55
C GLU A 354 13.45 -8.49 13.77
N ASN A 355 13.48 -7.16 13.63
CA ASN A 355 14.11 -6.28 14.63
C ASN A 355 13.10 -5.60 15.55
N GLU A 356 11.88 -5.37 15.07
CA GLU A 356 10.87 -4.55 15.73
C GLU A 356 9.60 -5.33 16.11
N TYR A 357 9.65 -6.67 16.04
CA TYR A 357 8.47 -7.52 16.21
C TYR A 357 7.75 -7.28 17.54
N GLN A 358 8.47 -6.83 18.58
CA GLN A 358 7.94 -6.42 19.89
C GLN A 358 6.87 -5.32 19.82
N ASN A 359 6.85 -4.54 18.72
CA ASN A 359 5.88 -3.47 18.46
C ASN A 359 4.61 -3.97 17.75
N THR A 360 4.61 -5.20 17.23
CA THR A 360 3.42 -5.82 16.60
C THR A 360 2.45 -6.35 17.66
N ILE A 361 1.18 -6.49 17.30
CA ILE A 361 0.11 -6.95 18.19
C ILE A 361 0.45 -8.29 18.86
N TRP A 362 1.01 -9.22 18.09
CA TRP A 362 1.27 -10.59 18.53
C TRP A 362 2.70 -10.86 18.98
N LYS A 363 3.59 -9.88 18.84
CA LYS A 363 5.02 -9.97 19.20
C LYS A 363 5.68 -11.22 18.66
N GLU A 364 5.36 -11.55 17.42
CA GLU A 364 5.83 -12.76 16.76
C GLU A 364 6.95 -12.41 15.79
N GLN A 365 8.14 -12.94 16.03
CA GLN A 365 9.31 -12.73 15.17
C GLN A 365 9.21 -13.67 13.95
N SER A 366 8.31 -13.33 13.04
CA SER A 366 7.94 -14.15 11.90
C SER A 366 7.68 -13.30 10.67
N GLY A 367 8.52 -13.45 9.65
CA GLY A 367 8.29 -12.85 8.34
C GLY A 367 9.16 -13.51 7.28
N CYS A 368 8.55 -13.81 6.14
CA CYS A 368 9.25 -14.16 4.91
C CYS A 368 8.74 -13.22 3.82
N ILE A 369 9.62 -12.64 3.01
CA ILE A 369 9.21 -11.75 1.93
C ILE A 369 10.17 -11.82 0.76
N SER A 370 9.62 -11.81 -0.44
CA SER A 370 10.38 -11.77 -1.67
C SER A 370 9.83 -10.76 -2.68
N LEU A 371 10.72 -10.26 -3.53
CA LEU A 371 10.39 -9.56 -4.76
C LEU A 371 10.50 -10.55 -5.94
N ALA A 372 9.44 -10.67 -6.72
CA ALA A 372 9.39 -11.39 -7.98
C ALA A 372 9.45 -10.41 -9.18
N VAL A 373 10.35 -10.68 -10.13
CA VAL A 373 10.45 -10.00 -11.43
C VAL A 373 9.73 -10.87 -12.45
N LEU A 374 8.49 -10.51 -12.80
CA LEU A 374 7.60 -11.42 -13.51
C LEU A 374 8.03 -11.69 -14.96
N SER A 375 8.76 -10.77 -15.58
CA SER A 375 9.33 -10.97 -16.92
C SER A 375 10.35 -12.10 -17.02
N GLU A 376 10.87 -12.57 -15.88
CA GLU A 376 11.87 -13.65 -15.82
C GLU A 376 11.24 -15.04 -15.65
N LEU A 377 9.92 -15.13 -15.45
CA LEU A 377 9.26 -16.39 -15.13
C LEU A 377 9.11 -17.34 -16.33
N ASP A 378 8.99 -16.84 -17.56
CA ASP A 378 9.00 -17.70 -18.76
C ASP A 378 10.37 -18.37 -18.93
N GLY A 379 11.46 -17.65 -18.65
CA GLY A 379 12.81 -18.21 -18.62
C GLY A 379 12.95 -19.29 -17.54
N LEU A 380 12.43 -19.04 -16.34
CA LEU A 380 12.43 -20.01 -15.24
C LEU A 380 11.63 -21.27 -15.56
N ALA A 381 10.45 -21.13 -16.17
CA ALA A 381 9.65 -22.26 -16.63
C ALA A 381 10.38 -23.08 -17.71
N GLY A 382 11.11 -22.43 -18.62
CA GLY A 382 11.92 -23.11 -19.62
C GLY A 382 13.01 -24.00 -19.03
N VAL A 383 13.71 -23.53 -17.98
CA VAL A 383 14.70 -24.35 -17.27
C VAL A 383 14.01 -25.47 -16.48
N MET A 384 12.92 -25.16 -15.78
CA MET A 384 12.16 -26.15 -15.01
C MET A 384 11.61 -27.28 -15.89
N ARG A 385 11.17 -26.97 -17.12
CA ARG A 385 10.74 -28.00 -18.09
C ARG A 385 11.85 -29.01 -18.37
N ARG A 386 13.06 -28.53 -18.65
CA ARG A 386 14.21 -29.42 -18.91
C ARG A 386 14.60 -30.23 -17.68
N ILE A 387 14.38 -29.71 -16.47
CA ILE A 387 14.55 -30.46 -15.22
C ILE A 387 13.50 -31.57 -15.10
N ASN A 388 12.22 -31.27 -15.37
CA ASN A 388 11.12 -32.24 -15.29
C ASN A 388 11.17 -33.33 -16.38
N GLU A 389 11.83 -33.06 -17.51
CA GLU A 389 12.13 -34.07 -18.55
C GLU A 389 13.17 -35.11 -18.10
N LYS A 390 13.93 -34.85 -17.02
CA LYS A 390 14.89 -35.79 -16.44
C LYS A 390 14.21 -36.68 -15.40
N GLU A 391 14.81 -37.85 -15.16
CA GLU A 391 14.44 -38.68 -14.01
C GLU A 391 14.79 -37.95 -12.71
N LYS A 392 13.78 -37.76 -11.85
CA LYS A 392 13.95 -37.10 -10.54
C LYS A 392 14.70 -38.03 -9.59
N GLN A 393 15.67 -37.46 -8.86
CA GLN A 393 16.33 -38.15 -7.77
C GLN A 393 15.34 -38.37 -6.61
N PRO A 394 15.39 -39.54 -5.94
CA PRO A 394 14.58 -39.77 -4.76
C PRO A 394 15.10 -38.92 -3.59
N PHE A 395 14.17 -38.32 -2.84
CA PHE A 395 14.44 -37.60 -1.60
C PHE A 395 13.27 -37.79 -0.63
N GLU A 396 13.51 -37.60 0.66
CA GLU A 396 12.44 -37.67 1.66
C GLU A 396 11.73 -36.32 1.76
N LEU A 397 10.40 -36.31 1.64
CA LEU A 397 9.63 -35.05 1.65
C LEU A 397 9.78 -34.26 2.97
N SER A 398 10.16 -34.94 4.07
CA SER A 398 10.46 -34.30 5.34
C SER A 398 11.75 -33.48 5.35
N GLU A 399 12.66 -33.70 4.39
CA GLU A 399 13.88 -32.91 4.22
C GLU A 399 13.58 -31.56 3.53
N LEU A 400 12.51 -31.51 2.72
CA LEU A 400 12.15 -30.34 1.95
C LEU A 400 11.57 -29.23 2.84
N GLN A 401 12.15 -28.04 2.73
CA GLN A 401 11.64 -26.85 3.43
C GLN A 401 10.20 -26.58 3.02
N TYR A 402 9.33 -26.38 4.01
CA TYR A 402 7.94 -25.99 3.81
C TYR A 402 7.65 -24.61 4.41
N TYR A 403 6.57 -23.99 3.96
CA TYR A 403 6.14 -22.66 4.41
C TYR A 403 4.74 -22.63 5.02
N LYS A 404 4.03 -23.76 5.05
CA LYS A 404 2.79 -23.94 5.79
C LYS A 404 2.96 -25.02 6.84
N GLY A 405 2.80 -24.66 8.10
CA GLY A 405 2.86 -25.59 9.22
C GLY A 405 1.67 -26.55 9.27
N GLY A 406 1.70 -27.43 10.27
CA GLY A 406 0.69 -28.46 10.51
C GLY A 406 1.07 -29.80 9.91
N SER A 407 0.14 -30.76 10.01
CA SER A 407 0.37 -32.16 9.60
C SER A 407 0.46 -32.37 8.09
N THR A 408 0.04 -31.37 7.30
CA THR A 408 0.01 -31.44 5.84
C THR A 408 0.57 -30.16 5.22
N PRO A 409 1.88 -30.13 4.93
CA PRO A 409 2.49 -29.02 4.21
C PRO A 409 2.00 -28.97 2.75
N LEU A 410 1.75 -27.77 2.25
CA LEU A 410 1.23 -27.53 0.90
C LEU A 410 2.19 -26.72 0.00
N PHE A 411 3.04 -25.92 0.64
CA PHE A 411 3.91 -24.96 -0.01
C PHE A 411 5.35 -25.29 0.41
N TYR A 412 6.17 -25.68 -0.57
CA TYR A 412 7.55 -26.08 -0.36
C TYR A 412 8.51 -25.11 -1.05
N ASP A 413 9.72 -24.97 -0.55
CA ASP A 413 10.73 -24.10 -1.18
C ASP A 413 11.13 -24.61 -2.57
N LEU A 414 10.96 -23.76 -3.59
CA LEU A 414 11.21 -24.15 -4.98
C LEU A 414 12.70 -24.42 -5.26
N GLY A 415 13.59 -23.57 -4.75
CA GLY A 415 15.03 -23.74 -4.94
C GLY A 415 15.54 -25.03 -4.30
N HIS A 416 15.11 -25.32 -3.07
CA HIS A 416 15.44 -26.54 -2.37
C HIS A 416 14.83 -27.77 -3.05
N TYR A 417 13.60 -27.68 -3.55
CA TYR A 417 12.97 -28.75 -4.31
C TYR A 417 13.80 -29.14 -5.54
N VAL A 418 14.24 -28.17 -6.33
CA VAL A 418 15.12 -28.42 -7.48
C VAL A 418 16.46 -29.03 -7.03
N GLY A 419 17.07 -28.49 -5.97
CA GLY A 419 18.34 -28.99 -5.43
C GLY A 419 18.28 -30.45 -4.95
N LEU A 420 17.15 -30.90 -4.40
CA LEU A 420 16.97 -32.29 -3.96
C LEU A 420 16.57 -33.23 -5.11
N SER A 421 15.74 -32.76 -6.05
CA SER A 421 15.12 -33.61 -7.06
C SER A 421 15.88 -33.69 -8.38
N CYS A 422 16.71 -32.71 -8.72
CA CYS A 422 17.44 -32.68 -9.99
C CYS A 422 18.82 -33.35 -9.86
N GLY A 423 19.04 -34.44 -10.60
CA GLY A 423 20.32 -35.16 -10.62
C GLY A 423 21.39 -34.57 -11.56
N ASP A 424 21.12 -33.44 -12.22
CA ASP A 424 22.02 -32.80 -13.17
C ASP A 424 22.52 -31.45 -12.60
N PRO A 425 23.76 -31.38 -12.07
CA PRO A 425 24.29 -30.18 -11.45
C PRO A 425 24.30 -28.96 -12.36
N ALA A 426 24.49 -29.14 -13.68
CA ALA A 426 24.52 -28.02 -14.61
C ALA A 426 23.12 -27.39 -14.79
N LEU A 427 22.06 -28.22 -14.76
CA LEU A 427 20.69 -27.72 -14.78
C LEU A 427 20.30 -27.06 -13.45
N VAL A 428 20.81 -27.56 -12.32
CA VAL A 428 20.64 -26.90 -11.01
C VAL A 428 21.28 -25.52 -11.02
N ASP A 429 22.53 -25.39 -11.48
CA ASP A 429 23.23 -24.10 -11.57
C ASP A 429 22.51 -23.12 -12.50
N GLU A 430 22.02 -23.59 -13.65
CA GLU A 430 21.25 -22.78 -14.59
C GLU A 430 19.92 -22.33 -13.98
N PHE A 431 19.23 -23.23 -13.28
CA PHE A 431 17.99 -22.92 -12.58
C PHE A 431 18.23 -21.88 -11.49
N THR A 432 19.25 -22.04 -10.65
CA THR A 432 19.63 -21.07 -9.62
C THR A 432 19.94 -19.71 -10.23
N ALA A 433 20.68 -19.65 -11.33
CA ALA A 433 20.96 -18.39 -12.01
C ALA A 433 19.71 -17.71 -12.58
N GLN A 434 18.74 -18.46 -13.10
CA GLN A 434 17.46 -17.92 -13.58
C GLN A 434 16.53 -17.54 -12.42
N LEU A 435 16.54 -18.31 -11.34
CA LEU A 435 15.82 -18.03 -10.11
C LEU A 435 16.31 -16.72 -9.49
N ASP A 436 17.62 -16.46 -9.47
CA ASP A 436 18.18 -15.21 -8.94
C ASP A 436 17.81 -13.98 -9.79
N ARG A 437 17.53 -14.15 -11.09
CA ARG A 437 16.94 -13.09 -11.93
C ARG A 437 15.48 -12.84 -11.57
N ALA A 438 14.71 -13.92 -11.40
CA ALA A 438 13.29 -13.85 -11.06
C ALA A 438 13.05 -13.40 -9.61
N PHE A 439 13.92 -13.75 -8.68
CA PHE A 439 13.84 -13.48 -7.24
C PHE A 439 15.20 -12.99 -6.73
N PRO A 440 15.51 -11.69 -6.88
CA PRO A 440 16.82 -11.15 -6.54
C PRO A 440 17.23 -11.41 -5.08
N ALA A 441 18.48 -11.85 -4.88
CA ALA A 441 19.01 -12.23 -3.57
C ALA A 441 18.78 -11.17 -2.48
N ASP A 442 19.07 -9.91 -2.78
CA ASP A 442 18.94 -8.79 -1.84
C ASP A 442 17.49 -8.44 -1.46
N SER A 443 16.52 -9.07 -2.12
CA SER A 443 15.09 -8.91 -1.85
C SER A 443 14.43 -10.19 -1.37
N ARG A 444 15.20 -11.27 -1.11
CA ARG A 444 14.72 -12.50 -0.46
C ARG A 444 15.09 -12.43 1.03
N LEU A 445 14.15 -11.95 1.83
CA LEU A 445 14.39 -11.68 3.26
C LEU A 445 13.49 -12.56 4.12
N HIS A 446 14.04 -13.10 5.19
CA HIS A 446 13.28 -13.90 6.14
C HIS A 446 13.82 -13.77 7.56
N THR A 447 12.96 -14.00 8.53
CA THR A 447 13.34 -14.26 9.92
C THR A 447 13.85 -15.70 10.06
N ALA A 448 14.56 -16.02 11.15
CA ALA A 448 15.07 -17.39 11.36
C ALA A 448 13.96 -18.46 11.44
N ARG A 449 12.74 -18.04 11.79
CA ARG A 449 11.55 -18.90 11.89
C ARG A 449 10.33 -18.17 11.37
N PHE A 450 9.34 -18.89 10.86
CA PHE A 450 8.02 -18.35 10.54
C PHE A 450 6.95 -18.98 11.43
N TYR A 451 5.95 -18.19 11.80
CA TYR A 451 4.77 -18.63 12.53
C TYR A 451 3.78 -19.30 11.59
N SER A 452 3.13 -20.38 12.05
CA SER A 452 1.98 -20.93 11.34
C SER A 452 0.77 -21.16 12.23
N ALA A 453 -0.39 -20.68 11.78
CA ALA A 453 -1.67 -20.88 12.44
C ALA A 453 -2.16 -22.35 12.36
N TYR A 454 -1.66 -23.14 11.41
CA TYR A 454 -2.14 -24.51 11.13
C TYR A 454 -1.38 -25.60 11.91
N GLY A 455 -0.16 -25.33 12.37
CA GLY A 455 0.66 -26.25 13.18
C GLY A 455 0.89 -25.81 14.62
N GLN A 456 0.50 -24.58 14.94
CA GLN A 456 0.92 -23.79 16.11
C GLN A 456 2.41 -23.59 16.26
N GLY A 457 2.80 -22.32 16.23
CA GLY A 457 4.12 -21.87 16.65
C GLY A 457 5.06 -21.68 15.49
N ASN A 458 6.35 -21.62 15.83
CA ASN A 458 7.40 -21.17 14.94
C ASN A 458 8.14 -22.35 14.32
N HIS A 459 8.18 -22.37 12.99
CA HIS A 459 8.85 -23.35 12.15
C HIS A 459 10.16 -22.76 11.63
N GLU A 460 11.22 -23.55 11.63
CA GLU A 460 12.55 -23.08 11.22
C GLU A 460 12.63 -22.89 9.70
N VAL A 461 13.38 -21.88 9.28
CA VAL A 461 13.71 -21.62 7.87
C VAL A 461 15.17 -21.99 7.65
N HIS A 462 15.41 -23.22 7.16
CA HIS A 462 16.75 -23.71 6.83
C HIS A 462 17.13 -23.40 5.39
N HIS A 463 16.14 -23.35 4.49
CA HIS A 463 16.33 -23.01 3.08
C HIS A 463 15.36 -21.90 2.69
N TYR A 464 15.83 -20.96 1.87
CA TYR A 464 14.99 -19.85 1.43
C TYR A 464 15.34 -19.38 0.02
N SER A 465 14.53 -19.80 -0.94
CA SER A 465 14.56 -19.36 -2.33
C SER A 465 13.67 -18.13 -2.60
N GLY A 466 12.87 -17.73 -1.62
CA GLY A 466 11.92 -16.62 -1.74
C GLY A 466 10.57 -17.00 -2.37
N VAL A 467 10.42 -18.22 -2.91
CA VAL A 467 9.19 -18.64 -3.60
C VAL A 467 8.87 -20.09 -3.29
N SER A 468 7.59 -20.36 -3.12
CA SER A 468 7.09 -21.72 -2.90
C SER A 468 6.62 -22.41 -4.18
N VAL A 469 6.55 -23.73 -4.15
CA VAL A 469 5.96 -24.62 -5.16
C VAL A 469 5.11 -25.68 -4.47
N SER A 470 4.03 -26.12 -5.11
CA SER A 470 3.11 -27.11 -4.54
C SER A 470 3.18 -28.49 -5.19
N GLU A 471 3.90 -28.66 -6.31
CA GLU A 471 4.07 -29.94 -6.99
C GLU A 471 4.46 -31.12 -6.06
N PRO A 472 5.36 -30.95 -5.06
CA PRO A 472 5.72 -32.04 -4.15
C PRO A 472 4.60 -32.47 -3.18
N SER A 473 3.54 -31.67 -3.03
CA SER A 473 2.46 -31.97 -2.10
C SER A 473 1.57 -33.10 -2.64
N PRO A 474 1.22 -34.10 -1.81
CA PRO A 474 0.23 -35.11 -2.19
C PRO A 474 -1.20 -34.57 -2.16
N ARG A 475 -1.44 -33.41 -1.55
CA ARG A 475 -2.76 -32.75 -1.54
C ARG A 475 -2.90 -31.81 -2.73
N TYR A 476 -4.10 -31.76 -3.29
CA TYR A 476 -4.44 -30.96 -4.47
C TYR A 476 -3.60 -31.28 -5.73
N ALA A 477 -3.02 -32.48 -5.82
CA ALA A 477 -2.16 -32.85 -6.95
C ALA A 477 -2.90 -32.83 -8.30
N ALA A 478 -4.21 -33.11 -8.31
CA ALA A 478 -5.01 -33.05 -9.54
C ALA A 478 -5.21 -31.59 -9.99
N GLU A 479 -5.49 -30.69 -9.06
CA GLU A 479 -5.67 -29.26 -9.28
C GLU A 479 -4.34 -28.60 -9.67
N ASN A 480 -3.22 -28.99 -9.06
CA ASN A 480 -1.89 -28.46 -9.38
C ASN A 480 -1.54 -28.71 -10.86
N ARG A 481 -1.91 -29.90 -11.37
CA ARG A 481 -1.72 -30.27 -12.79
C ARG A 481 -2.52 -29.42 -13.78
N LEU A 482 -3.52 -28.68 -13.30
CA LEU A 482 -4.31 -27.76 -14.12
C LEU A 482 -3.72 -26.34 -14.15
N THR A 483 -2.72 -26.04 -13.33
CA THR A 483 -2.08 -24.71 -13.30
C THR A 483 -1.30 -24.46 -14.59
N ASN A 484 -1.20 -23.19 -14.99
CA ASN A 484 -0.42 -22.82 -16.17
C ASN A 484 1.07 -23.13 -15.99
N TRP A 485 1.58 -23.02 -14.76
CA TRP A 485 2.96 -23.41 -14.43
C TRP A 485 3.20 -24.89 -14.72
N TYR A 486 2.32 -25.78 -14.24
CA TYR A 486 2.49 -27.22 -14.49
C TYR A 486 2.45 -27.53 -15.99
N ARG A 487 1.46 -27.00 -16.72
CA ARG A 487 1.31 -27.17 -18.17
C ARG A 487 2.55 -26.73 -18.95
N ASP A 488 3.21 -25.65 -18.52
CA ASP A 488 4.34 -25.09 -19.25
C ASP A 488 5.68 -25.71 -18.79
N THR A 489 5.69 -26.56 -17.77
CA THR A 489 6.89 -27.21 -17.21
C THR A 489 6.88 -28.74 -17.29
N HIS A 490 5.82 -29.35 -17.84
CA HIS A 490 5.67 -30.78 -18.10
C HIS A 490 5.11 -31.00 -19.50
#